data_AF-A0A7Z9JPH3-F1
#
_entry.id   AF-A0A7Z9JPH3-F1
#
_cell.length_a   1.000
_cell.length_b   1.000
_cell.length_c   1.000
_cell.angle_alpha   90.00
_cell.angle_beta   90.00
_cell.angle_gamma   90.00
#
_symmetry.space_group_name_H-M   'P 1'
#
loop_
_entity.id
_entity.type
_entity.pdbx_description
1 polymer ?
#
loop_
_entity_poly.entity_id
_entity_poly.type
_entity_poly.pdbx_seq_one_letter_code
_entity_poly.pdbx_strand_id
1 'polypeptide(L)'
;MLLQVLASGLSAGSIYALMALALVITYKTTEVPNFAQGDMAMVSAFIAYMFLTDFQTGFIVAFGAALVFAFLLGVLPDWLAGVIAAPGVGFEGLVLRRMRNPTHLNLIIMTLGFTLALFGLAGWKWGADQRRFPFPVSASEVVRLGGVSVSTLSVATILIAGVLMVVVFAFFRFTKLGIAMQATQQDPIAARINGVPTRAVVGLTFGISSVIGSVAALLTAPPHHT
;
A
#
# COMPACT_ATOMS: atom_id res chain seq x y z
N MET A 1 -1.90 21.79 26.64
CA MET A 1 -2.43 20.42 26.67
C MET A 1 -3.33 20.13 25.47
N LEU A 2 -4.44 20.84 25.27
CA LEU A 2 -5.36 20.57 24.15
C LEU A 2 -4.69 20.68 22.76
N LEU A 3 -3.90 21.72 22.49
CA LEU A 3 -3.18 21.88 21.22
C LEU A 3 -2.18 20.73 20.95
N GLN A 4 -1.56 20.19 22.00
CA GLN A 4 -0.62 19.07 21.86
C GLN A 4 -1.34 17.75 21.57
N VAL A 5 -2.49 17.51 22.23
CA VAL A 5 -3.35 16.37 21.92
C VAL A 5 -3.88 16.45 20.49
N LEU A 6 -4.28 17.64 20.03
CA LEU A 6 -4.71 17.85 18.65
C LEU A 6 -3.57 17.58 17.65
N ALA A 7 -2.36 18.05 17.92
CA ALA A 7 -1.21 17.83 17.05
C ALA A 7 -0.83 16.34 16.95
N SER A 8 -0.75 15.64 18.08
CA SER A 8 -0.50 14.19 18.10
C SER A 8 -1.64 13.41 17.45
N GLY A 9 -2.89 13.80 17.71
CA GLY A 9 -4.08 13.22 17.09
C GLY A 9 -4.10 13.40 15.57
N LEU A 10 -3.67 14.56 15.07
CA LEU A 10 -3.56 14.84 13.64
C LEU A 10 -2.48 13.97 12.96
N SER A 11 -1.34 13.77 13.63
CA SER A 11 -0.30 12.85 13.15
C SER A 11 -0.80 11.42 13.05
N ALA A 12 -1.45 10.89 14.09
CA ALA A 12 -2.02 9.55 14.07
C ALA A 12 -3.16 9.43 13.03
N GLY A 13 -4.04 10.43 12.99
CA GLY A 13 -5.11 10.53 12.00
C GLY A 13 -4.61 10.53 10.56
N SER A 14 -3.45 11.14 10.29
CA SER A 14 -2.82 11.14 8.96
C SER A 14 -2.39 9.73 8.51
N ILE A 15 -1.85 8.92 9.41
CA ILE A 15 -1.50 7.51 9.13
C ILE A 15 -2.77 6.72 8.83
N TYR A 16 -3.80 6.85 9.67
CA TYR A 16 -5.08 6.18 9.45
C TYR A 16 -5.75 6.63 8.14
N ALA A 17 -5.65 7.91 7.79
CA ALA A 17 -6.20 8.43 6.55
C ALA A 17 -5.47 7.89 5.32
N LEU A 18 -4.15 7.72 5.37
CA LEU A 18 -3.38 7.07 4.29
C LEU A 18 -3.75 5.59 4.14
N MET A 19 -3.86 4.86 5.25
CA MET A 19 -4.29 3.45 5.24
C MET A 19 -5.72 3.30 4.70
N ALA A 20 -6.63 4.19 5.13
CA ALA A 20 -8.00 4.23 4.62
C ALA A 20 -8.03 4.58 3.14
N LEU A 21 -7.22 5.54 2.68
CA LEU A 21 -7.12 5.92 1.27
C LEU A 21 -6.67 4.73 0.42
N ALA A 22 -5.65 4.00 0.86
CA ALA A 22 -5.18 2.79 0.20
C ALA A 22 -6.30 1.74 0.09
N LEU A 23 -7.02 1.47 1.19
CA LEU A 23 -8.14 0.51 1.21
C LEU A 23 -9.31 0.97 0.33
N VAL A 24 -9.65 2.26 0.32
CA VAL A 24 -10.77 2.80 -0.47
C VAL A 24 -10.49 2.70 -1.97
N ILE A 25 -9.24 2.91 -2.40
CA ILE A 25 -8.87 2.82 -3.81
C ILE A 25 -9.09 1.40 -4.37
N THR A 26 -8.68 0.38 -3.62
CA THR A 26 -8.92 -1.02 -4.00
C THR A 26 -10.39 -1.38 -3.91
N TYR A 27 -11.04 -1.06 -2.77
CA TYR A 27 -12.46 -1.34 -2.55
C TYR A 27 -13.34 -0.71 -3.63
N LYS A 28 -13.08 0.52 -4.03
CA LYS A 28 -13.85 1.19 -5.09
C LYS A 28 -13.80 0.45 -6.42
N THR A 29 -12.73 -0.27 -6.69
CA THR A 29 -12.52 -0.99 -7.96
C THR A 29 -13.02 -2.43 -7.95
N THR A 30 -12.99 -3.10 -6.80
CA THR A 30 -13.38 -4.51 -6.67
C THR A 30 -14.66 -4.74 -5.90
N GLU A 31 -15.19 -3.72 -5.22
CA GLU A 31 -16.28 -3.80 -4.24
C GLU A 31 -16.00 -4.77 -3.07
N VAL A 32 -14.74 -5.18 -2.90
CA VAL A 32 -14.30 -6.12 -1.88
C VAL A 32 -13.11 -5.53 -1.12
N PRO A 33 -13.16 -5.47 0.22
CA PRO A 33 -12.04 -4.97 1.01
C PRO A 33 -10.82 -5.90 0.87
N ASN A 34 -9.65 -5.31 0.65
CA ASN A 34 -8.39 -6.04 0.67
C ASN A 34 -7.89 -6.21 2.10
N PHE A 35 -8.10 -7.37 2.71
CA PHE A 35 -7.64 -7.63 4.08
C PHE A 35 -6.11 -7.71 4.19
N ALA A 36 -5.40 -8.01 3.10
CA ALA A 36 -3.95 -8.05 3.07
C ALA A 36 -3.29 -6.67 2.99
N GLN A 37 -4.05 -5.58 2.90
CA GLN A 37 -3.49 -4.24 2.72
C GLN A 37 -2.47 -3.87 3.80
N GLY A 38 -2.73 -4.24 5.05
CA GLY A 38 -1.82 -4.01 6.18
C GLY A 38 -0.54 -4.84 6.06
N ASP A 39 -0.65 -6.13 5.75
CA ASP A 39 0.50 -7.03 5.63
C ASP A 39 1.38 -6.68 4.43
N MET A 40 0.77 -6.27 3.31
CA MET A 40 1.49 -5.77 2.15
C MET A 40 2.30 -4.52 2.48
N ALA A 41 1.71 -3.60 3.24
CA ALA A 41 2.38 -2.40 3.71
C ALA A 41 3.53 -2.74 4.68
N MET A 42 3.30 -3.68 5.60
CA MET A 42 4.30 -4.19 6.54
C MET A 42 5.51 -4.81 5.82
N VAL A 43 5.29 -5.74 4.89
CA VAL A 43 6.38 -6.39 4.15
C VAL A 43 7.16 -5.37 3.33
N SER A 44 6.48 -4.40 2.72
CA SER A 44 7.15 -3.32 1.98
C SER A 44 8.05 -2.46 2.89
N ALA A 45 7.61 -2.17 4.13
CA ALA A 45 8.46 -1.51 5.12
C ALA A 45 9.67 -2.39 5.53
N PHE A 46 9.49 -3.70 5.65
CA PHE A 46 10.60 -4.62 5.90
C PHE A 46 11.61 -4.70 4.75
N ILE A 47 11.17 -4.50 3.50
CA ILE A 47 12.09 -4.35 2.36
C ILE A 47 12.94 -3.09 2.53
N ALA A 48 12.35 -1.93 2.86
CA ALA A 48 13.15 -0.74 3.14
C ALA A 48 14.14 -0.97 4.29
N TYR A 49 13.69 -1.62 5.37
CA TYR A 49 14.54 -1.98 6.51
C TYR A 49 15.74 -2.83 6.07
N MET A 50 15.51 -3.90 5.29
CA MET A 50 16.56 -4.77 4.77
C MET A 50 17.58 -4.00 3.92
N PHE A 51 17.13 -3.08 3.07
CA PHE A 51 18.02 -2.24 2.26
C PHE A 51 18.88 -1.28 3.10
N LEU A 52 18.36 -0.83 4.24
CA LEU A 52 19.08 0.05 5.16
C LEU A 52 20.06 -0.73 6.06
N THR A 53 19.69 -1.91 6.54
CA THR A 53 20.51 -2.68 7.49
C THR A 53 21.50 -3.62 6.80
N ASP A 54 21.02 -4.41 5.85
CA ASP A 54 21.79 -5.53 5.29
C ASP A 54 22.64 -5.04 4.11
N PHE A 55 22.07 -4.18 3.27
CA PHE A 55 22.75 -3.61 2.10
C PHE A 55 23.41 -2.25 2.38
N GLN A 56 23.16 -1.65 3.54
CA GLN A 56 23.68 -0.33 3.95
C GLN A 56 23.51 0.76 2.88
N THR A 57 22.41 0.70 2.13
CA THR A 57 22.13 1.67 1.06
C THR A 57 21.61 2.98 1.64
N GLY A 58 21.72 4.05 0.84
CA GLY A 58 21.12 5.33 1.19
C GLY A 58 19.59 5.26 1.25
N PHE A 59 18.99 6.15 2.06
CA PHE A 59 17.54 6.22 2.28
C PHE A 59 16.70 6.28 1.00
N ILE A 60 17.17 7.04 0.01
CA ILE A 60 16.47 7.21 -1.28
C ILE A 60 16.32 5.86 -1.99
N VAL A 61 17.36 5.04 -1.96
CA VAL A 61 17.36 3.71 -2.61
C VAL A 61 16.48 2.75 -1.83
N ALA A 62 16.59 2.72 -0.51
CA ALA A 62 15.77 1.85 0.34
C ALA A 62 14.27 2.15 0.22
N PHE A 63 13.89 3.43 0.23
CA PHE A 63 12.49 3.85 0.11
C PHE A 63 11.99 3.61 -1.31
N GLY A 64 12.78 3.94 -2.33
CA GLY A 64 12.45 3.61 -3.72
C GLY A 64 12.23 2.11 -3.94
N ALA A 65 13.10 1.27 -3.38
CA ALA A 65 12.97 -0.19 -3.44
C ALA A 65 11.68 -0.68 -2.77
N ALA A 66 11.33 -0.14 -1.60
CA ALA A 66 10.07 -0.48 -0.92
C ALA A 66 8.84 -0.07 -1.72
N LEU A 67 8.83 1.13 -2.32
CA LEU A 67 7.69 1.56 -3.15
C LEU A 67 7.56 0.73 -4.43
N VAL A 68 8.68 0.41 -5.09
CA VAL A 68 8.68 -0.48 -6.27
C VAL A 68 8.21 -1.87 -5.87
N PHE A 69 8.71 -2.42 -4.76
CA PHE A 69 8.27 -3.70 -4.24
C PHE A 69 6.78 -3.70 -3.92
N ALA A 70 6.28 -2.67 -3.24
CA ALA A 70 4.86 -2.52 -2.91
C ALA A 70 3.99 -2.49 -4.17
N PHE A 71 4.40 -1.73 -5.19
CA PHE A 71 3.71 -1.68 -6.48
C PHE A 71 3.67 -3.05 -7.14
N LEU A 72 4.81 -3.75 -7.21
CA LEU A 72 4.90 -5.08 -7.80
C LEU A 72 4.02 -6.08 -7.03
N LEU A 73 4.07 -6.06 -5.70
CA LEU A 73 3.25 -6.92 -4.84
C LEU A 73 1.74 -6.68 -5.07
N GLY A 74 1.34 -5.43 -5.33
CA GLY A 74 -0.05 -5.07 -5.65
C GLY A 74 -0.49 -5.49 -7.05
N VAL A 75 0.37 -5.38 -8.06
CA VAL A 75 0.04 -5.80 -9.43
C VAL A 75 0.09 -7.33 -9.59
N LEU A 76 0.86 -8.02 -8.75
CA LEU A 76 1.16 -9.45 -8.86
C LEU A 76 -0.09 -10.35 -8.93
N PRO A 77 -1.15 -10.17 -8.11
CA PRO A 77 -2.31 -11.07 -8.12
C PRO A 77 -3.06 -11.05 -9.45
N ASP A 78 -3.25 -9.87 -10.05
CA ASP A 78 -3.90 -9.73 -11.35
C ASP A 78 -3.02 -10.23 -12.50
N TRP A 79 -1.70 -10.05 -12.40
CA TRP A 79 -0.75 -10.57 -13.37
C TRP A 79 -0.68 -12.11 -13.33
N LEU A 80 -0.61 -12.69 -12.12
CA LEU A 80 -0.69 -14.14 -11.89
C LEU A 80 -2.00 -14.70 -12.45
N ALA A 81 -3.15 -14.07 -12.18
CA ALA A 81 -4.43 -14.51 -12.73
C ALA A 81 -4.43 -14.46 -14.28
N GLY A 82 -3.77 -13.47 -14.88
CA GLY A 82 -3.61 -13.35 -16.33
C GLY A 82 -2.70 -14.42 -16.95
N VAL A 83 -1.54 -14.67 -16.33
CA VAL A 83 -0.54 -15.66 -16.79
C VAL A 83 -1.08 -17.07 -16.64
N ILE A 84 -1.71 -17.37 -15.51
CA ILE A 84 -2.28 -18.71 -15.23
C ILE A 84 -3.48 -19.00 -16.13
N ALA A 85 -4.17 -17.98 -16.63
CA ALA A 85 -5.25 -18.12 -17.61
C ALA A 85 -4.77 -18.28 -19.06
N ALA A 86 -3.47 -18.15 -19.34
CA ALA A 86 -2.93 -18.38 -20.68
C ALA A 86 -3.03 -19.87 -21.05
N PRO A 87 -3.48 -20.21 -22.29
CA PRO A 87 -3.54 -21.60 -22.73
C PRO A 87 -2.11 -22.20 -22.78
N GLY A 88 -1.83 -23.18 -21.92
CA GLY A 88 -0.54 -23.88 -21.86
C GLY A 88 0.07 -24.05 -20.46
N VAL A 89 -0.45 -23.37 -19.44
CA VAL A 89 -0.01 -23.59 -18.05
C VAL A 89 -0.68 -24.87 -17.52
N GLY A 90 0.11 -25.80 -16.96
CA GLY A 90 -0.27 -27.17 -16.61
C GLY A 90 -1.39 -27.32 -15.56
N PHE A 91 -1.45 -28.46 -14.86
CA PHE A 91 -2.56 -28.86 -13.98
C PHE A 91 -3.02 -27.80 -12.94
N GLU A 92 -2.12 -26.94 -12.44
CA GLU A 92 -2.44 -25.82 -11.54
C GLU A 92 -3.25 -24.70 -12.22
N GLY A 93 -3.04 -24.48 -13.52
CA GLY A 93 -3.85 -23.56 -14.33
C GLY A 93 -5.31 -23.96 -14.38
N LEU A 94 -5.64 -25.24 -14.23
CA LEU A 94 -7.01 -25.75 -14.28
C LEU A 94 -7.83 -25.38 -13.02
N VAL A 95 -7.22 -25.36 -11.85
CA VAL A 95 -7.88 -24.99 -10.57
C VAL A 95 -8.16 -23.49 -10.53
N LEU A 96 -7.18 -22.67 -10.91
CA LEU A 96 -7.30 -21.20 -10.95
C LEU A 96 -8.21 -20.73 -12.10
N ARG A 97 -8.23 -21.45 -13.23
CA ARG A 97 -9.18 -21.22 -14.34
C ARG A 97 -10.64 -21.49 -13.94
N ARG A 98 -10.91 -22.19 -12.82
CA ARG A 98 -12.27 -22.32 -12.26
C ARG A 98 -12.72 -21.07 -11.51
N MET A 99 -11.80 -20.20 -11.07
CA MET A 99 -12.12 -18.89 -10.49
C MET A 99 -12.35 -17.80 -11.55
N ARG A 100 -12.88 -18.18 -12.73
CA ARG A 100 -13.09 -17.28 -13.89
C ARG A 100 -14.10 -16.17 -13.61
N ASN A 101 -14.99 -16.39 -12.63
CA ASN A 101 -15.91 -15.42 -12.05
C ASN A 101 -15.79 -15.56 -10.52
N PRO A 102 -14.76 -14.98 -9.88
CA PRO A 102 -14.64 -15.06 -8.45
C PRO A 102 -15.85 -14.31 -7.86
N THR A 103 -16.62 -15.00 -7.02
CA THR A 103 -17.61 -14.33 -6.19
C THR A 103 -16.90 -13.38 -5.23
N HIS A 104 -17.62 -12.41 -4.67
CA HIS A 104 -17.05 -11.49 -3.68
C HIS A 104 -16.42 -12.28 -2.50
N LEU A 105 -17.03 -13.40 -2.13
CA LEU A 105 -16.52 -14.32 -1.11
C LEU A 105 -15.13 -14.88 -1.47
N ASN A 106 -14.91 -15.31 -2.72
CA ASN A 106 -13.62 -15.86 -3.14
C ASN A 106 -12.50 -14.81 -3.05
N LEU A 107 -12.78 -13.56 -3.40
CA LEU A 107 -11.82 -12.45 -3.26
C LEU A 107 -11.46 -12.22 -1.78
N ILE A 108 -12.44 -12.23 -0.88
CA ILE A 108 -12.20 -12.12 0.56
C ILE A 108 -11.28 -13.26 1.04
N ILE A 109 -11.63 -14.51 0.75
CA ILE A 109 -10.85 -15.69 1.17
C ILE A 109 -9.42 -15.63 0.61
N MET A 110 -9.25 -15.21 -0.64
CA MET A 110 -7.93 -15.04 -1.24
C MET A 110 -7.10 -13.98 -0.50
N THR A 111 -7.68 -12.82 -0.18
CA THR A 111 -6.95 -11.77 0.55
C THR A 111 -6.58 -12.21 1.97
N LEU A 112 -7.44 -12.97 2.66
CA LEU A 112 -7.13 -13.55 3.97
C LEU A 112 -6.01 -14.60 3.89
N GLY A 113 -6.04 -15.46 2.86
CA GLY A 113 -4.95 -16.40 2.60
C GLY A 113 -3.63 -15.68 2.32
N PHE A 114 -3.69 -14.56 1.59
CA PHE A 114 -2.52 -13.74 1.30
C PHE A 114 -1.97 -13.04 2.55
N THR A 115 -2.83 -12.52 3.43
CA THR A 115 -2.45 -12.05 4.77
C THR A 115 -1.65 -13.10 5.52
N LEU A 116 -2.16 -14.33 5.63
CA LEU A 116 -1.48 -15.40 6.35
C LEU A 116 -0.12 -15.74 5.72
N ALA A 117 -0.04 -15.76 4.39
CA ALA A 117 1.20 -15.99 3.68
C ALA A 117 2.24 -14.88 3.95
N LEU A 118 1.84 -13.61 3.81
CA LEU A 118 2.73 -12.46 4.06
C LEU A 118 3.17 -12.38 5.52
N PHE A 119 2.26 -12.62 6.45
CA PHE A 119 2.55 -12.65 7.88
C PHE A 119 3.53 -13.77 8.22
N GLY A 120 3.31 -14.99 7.69
CA GLY A 120 4.22 -16.12 7.86
C GLY A 120 5.60 -15.87 7.25
N LEU A 121 5.66 -15.29 6.05
CA LEU A 121 6.92 -14.88 5.41
C LEU A 121 7.67 -13.83 6.23
N ALA A 122 6.95 -12.84 6.76
CA ALA A 122 7.53 -11.81 7.59
C ALA A 122 8.13 -12.39 8.88
N GLY A 123 7.38 -13.25 9.57
CA GLY A 123 7.83 -13.94 10.77
C GLY A 123 9.04 -14.85 10.52
N TRP A 124 9.05 -15.59 9.42
CA TRP A 124 10.18 -16.46 9.06
C TRP A 124 11.46 -15.67 8.74
N LYS A 125 11.35 -14.54 8.02
CA LYS A 125 12.53 -13.79 7.54
C LYS A 125 13.04 -12.75 8.55
N TRP A 126 12.15 -12.02 9.23
CA TRP A 126 12.51 -10.90 10.12
C TRP A 126 12.20 -11.16 11.60
N GLY A 127 11.46 -12.22 11.92
CA GLY A 127 11.03 -12.55 13.29
C GLY A 127 9.75 -11.83 13.70
N ALA A 128 9.26 -12.13 14.91
CA ALA A 128 8.06 -11.51 15.47
C ALA A 128 8.33 -10.22 16.26
N ASP A 129 9.60 -9.91 16.52
CA ASP A 129 10.01 -8.75 17.32
C ASP A 129 9.92 -7.44 16.52
N GLN A 130 9.58 -6.36 17.22
CA GLN A 130 9.57 -5.03 16.66
C GLN A 130 10.99 -4.57 16.33
N ARG A 131 11.27 -4.37 15.03
CA ARG A 131 12.57 -3.88 14.56
C ARG A 131 12.62 -2.35 14.63
N ARG A 132 13.73 -1.82 15.15
CA ARG A 132 13.99 -0.37 15.14
C ARG A 132 14.40 0.05 13.74
N PHE A 133 13.70 1.02 13.18
CA PHE A 133 13.93 1.48 11.83
C PHE A 133 14.94 2.64 11.83
N PRO A 134 16.06 2.53 11.08
CA PRO A 134 17.03 3.62 10.94
C PRO A 134 16.43 4.72 10.05
N PHE A 135 15.62 5.59 10.65
CA PHE A 135 14.97 6.70 9.95
C PHE A 135 15.90 7.93 9.91
N PRO A 136 16.00 8.66 8.78
CA PRO A 136 16.85 9.84 8.64
C PRO A 136 16.30 11.05 9.40
N VAL A 137 15.00 11.06 9.66
CA VAL A 137 14.35 12.08 10.49
C VAL A 137 14.43 11.59 11.93
N SER A 138 15.29 12.23 12.72
CA SER A 138 15.40 11.88 14.13
C SER A 138 14.09 12.16 14.84
N ALA A 139 13.59 11.18 15.60
CA ALA A 139 12.48 11.39 16.52
C ALA A 139 12.86 12.33 17.68
N SER A 140 14.16 12.51 17.93
CA SER A 140 14.68 13.39 19.00
C SER A 140 14.67 14.87 18.62
N GLU A 141 14.54 15.22 17.33
CA GLU A 141 14.36 16.60 16.90
C GLU A 141 12.90 17.00 17.07
N VAL A 142 12.65 17.84 18.08
CA VAL A 142 11.34 18.38 18.41
C VAL A 142 11.25 19.81 17.91
N VAL A 143 10.29 20.08 17.01
CA VAL A 143 9.95 21.43 16.59
C VAL A 143 9.03 22.03 17.66
N ARG A 144 9.48 23.12 18.29
CA ARG A 144 8.68 23.88 19.26
C ARG A 144 7.98 25.02 18.54
N LEU A 145 6.68 24.90 18.34
CA LEU A 145 5.82 25.94 17.77
C LEU A 145 4.83 26.40 18.83
N GLY A 146 4.94 27.65 19.29
CA GLY A 146 3.94 28.29 20.15
C GLY A 146 3.59 27.54 21.45
N GLY A 147 4.54 26.84 22.06
CA GLY A 147 4.32 26.04 23.28
C GLY A 147 3.85 24.60 23.05
N VAL A 148 3.79 24.14 21.79
CA VAL A 148 3.56 22.75 21.41
C VAL A 148 4.88 22.11 20.96
N SER A 149 5.21 20.97 21.55
CA SER A 149 6.35 20.14 21.18
C SER A 149 5.88 19.04 20.22
N VAL A 150 6.20 19.16 18.93
CA VAL A 150 5.85 18.16 17.90
C VAL A 150 7.13 17.55 17.36
N SER A 151 7.20 16.22 17.27
CA SER A 151 8.34 15.54 16.64
C SER A 151 8.41 15.89 15.15
N THR A 152 9.62 16.04 14.61
CA THR A 152 9.82 16.26 13.18
C THR A 152 9.18 15.16 12.33
N LEU A 153 9.12 13.92 12.85
CA LEU A 153 8.41 12.82 12.21
C LEU A 153 6.90 13.09 12.10
N SER A 154 6.26 13.59 13.16
CA SER A 154 4.82 13.92 13.13
C SER A 154 4.50 15.01 12.11
N VAL A 155 5.35 16.05 12.02
CA VAL A 155 5.20 17.10 11.01
C VAL A 155 5.36 16.52 9.60
N ALA A 156 6.41 15.72 9.38
CA ALA A 156 6.64 15.06 8.11
C ALA A 156 5.48 14.15 7.71
N THR A 157 4.93 13.36 8.64
CA THR A 157 3.78 12.48 8.41
C THR A 157 2.55 13.25 7.97
N ILE A 158 2.22 14.37 8.63
CA ILE A 158 1.08 15.22 8.26
C ILE A 158 1.29 15.83 6.86
N LEU A 159 2.49 16.35 6.59
CA LEU A 159 2.82 16.97 5.30
C LEU A 159 2.78 15.95 4.16
N ILE A 160 3.43 14.79 4.32
CA ILE A 160 3.47 13.73 3.31
C ILE A 160 2.07 13.18 3.08
N ALA A 161 1.27 12.99 4.13
CA ALA A 161 -0.12 12.56 3.98
C ALA A 161 -0.96 13.57 3.20
N GLY A 162 -0.86 14.86 3.52
CA GLY A 162 -1.55 15.93 2.81
C GLY A 162 -1.14 16.02 1.34
N VAL A 163 0.16 15.96 1.05
CA VAL A 163 0.69 15.95 -0.33
C VAL A 163 0.17 14.74 -1.09
N LEU A 164 0.23 13.54 -0.50
CA LEU A 164 -0.28 12.33 -1.15
C LEU A 164 -1.78 12.39 -1.43
N MET A 165 -2.59 12.93 -0.51
CA MET A 165 -4.02 13.12 -0.76
C MET A 165 -4.26 14.04 -1.95
N VAL A 166 -3.54 15.17 -2.03
CA VAL A 166 -3.65 16.10 -3.16
C VAL A 166 -3.20 15.44 -4.47
N VAL A 167 -2.10 14.70 -4.46
CA VAL A 167 -1.58 13.98 -5.63
C VAL A 167 -2.58 12.93 -6.10
N VAL A 168 -3.15 12.14 -5.19
CA VAL A 168 -4.15 11.11 -5.51
C VAL A 168 -5.43 11.75 -6.02
N PHE A 169 -5.90 12.84 -5.41
CA PHE A 169 -7.04 13.60 -5.91
C PHE A 169 -6.81 14.11 -7.33
N ALA A 170 -5.66 14.76 -7.58
CA ALA A 170 -5.28 15.23 -8.90
C ALA A 170 -5.14 14.08 -9.91
N PHE A 171 -4.59 12.94 -9.48
CA PHE A 171 -4.49 11.73 -10.30
C PHE A 171 -5.87 11.27 -10.79
N PHE A 172 -6.84 11.10 -9.88
CA PHE A 172 -8.19 10.69 -10.26
C PHE A 172 -8.91 11.75 -11.10
N ARG A 173 -8.69 13.04 -10.84
CA ARG A 173 -9.39 14.12 -11.53
C ARG A 173 -8.84 14.41 -12.93
N PHE A 174 -7.53 14.35 -13.12
CA PHE A 174 -6.86 14.90 -14.31
C PHE A 174 -6.16 13.86 -15.19
N THR A 175 -5.98 12.61 -14.75
CA THR A 175 -5.26 11.60 -15.54
C THR A 175 -6.19 10.66 -16.30
N LYS A 176 -5.76 10.21 -17.48
CA LYS A 176 -6.48 9.19 -18.28
C LYS A 176 -6.65 7.87 -17.52
N LEU A 177 -5.65 7.47 -16.74
CA LEU A 177 -5.72 6.28 -15.90
C LEU A 177 -6.77 6.44 -14.80
N GLY A 178 -6.82 7.59 -14.12
CA GLY A 178 -7.83 7.89 -13.11
C GLY A 178 -9.26 7.86 -13.67
N ILE A 179 -9.45 8.38 -14.90
CA ILE A 179 -10.73 8.31 -15.61
C ILE A 179 -11.07 6.86 -16.00
N ALA A 180 -10.09 6.10 -16.49
CA ALA A 180 -10.28 4.69 -16.85
C ALA A 180 -10.65 3.83 -15.62
N MET A 181 -10.05 4.12 -14.45
CA MET A 181 -10.43 3.51 -13.17
C MET A 181 -11.89 3.80 -12.84
N GLN A 182 -12.31 5.07 -12.88
CA GLN A 182 -13.71 5.44 -12.62
C GLN A 182 -14.70 4.81 -13.61
N ALA A 183 -14.35 4.75 -14.90
CA ALA A 183 -15.19 4.10 -15.91
C ALA A 183 -15.32 2.59 -15.65
N THR A 184 -14.22 1.93 -15.26
CA THR A 184 -14.23 0.51 -14.89
C THR A 184 -15.08 0.24 -13.66
N GLN A 185 -15.13 1.17 -12.70
CA GLN A 185 -15.96 1.08 -11.49
C GLN A 185 -17.45 1.23 -11.76
N GLN A 186 -17.82 2.08 -12.73
CA GLN A 186 -19.22 2.31 -13.07
C GLN A 186 -19.81 1.14 -13.85
N ASP A 187 -19.12 0.69 -14.89
CA ASP A 187 -19.52 -0.46 -15.68
C ASP A 187 -18.28 -1.11 -16.33
N PRO A 188 -17.76 -2.22 -15.76
CA PRO A 188 -16.62 -2.93 -16.32
C PRO A 188 -16.86 -3.49 -17.72
N ILE A 189 -18.11 -3.78 -18.08
CA ILE A 189 -18.48 -4.34 -19.39
C ILE A 189 -18.45 -3.22 -20.43
N ALA A 190 -19.13 -2.10 -20.15
CA ALA A 190 -19.13 -0.94 -21.04
C ALA A 190 -17.72 -0.37 -21.23
N ALA A 191 -16.93 -0.27 -20.15
CA ALA A 191 -15.54 0.18 -20.22
C ALA A 191 -14.71 -0.72 -21.17
N ARG A 192 -14.90 -2.05 -21.09
CA ARG A 192 -14.20 -3.00 -21.96
C ARG A 192 -14.63 -2.90 -23.43
N ILE A 193 -15.91 -2.64 -23.70
CA ILE A 193 -16.42 -2.42 -25.08
C ILE A 193 -15.82 -1.14 -25.67
N ASN A 194 -15.56 -0.13 -24.82
CA ASN A 194 -14.87 1.11 -25.19
C ASN A 194 -13.34 0.98 -25.23
N GLY A 195 -12.79 -0.24 -25.19
CA GLY A 195 -11.36 -0.50 -25.34
C GLY A 195 -10.51 -0.28 -24.08
N VAL A 196 -11.12 -0.02 -22.91
CA VAL A 196 -10.39 0.08 -21.65
C VAL A 196 -9.92 -1.32 -21.22
N PRO A 197 -8.62 -1.53 -20.96
CA PRO A 197 -8.10 -2.82 -20.51
C PRO A 197 -8.42 -3.00 -19.01
N THR A 198 -9.68 -3.30 -18.68
CA THR A 198 -10.20 -3.33 -17.31
C THR A 198 -9.36 -4.19 -16.36
N ARG A 199 -8.83 -5.33 -16.83
CA ARG A 199 -7.91 -6.18 -16.04
C ARG A 199 -6.61 -5.45 -15.64
N ALA A 200 -5.99 -4.75 -16.57
CA ALA A 200 -4.78 -3.98 -16.28
C ALA A 200 -5.09 -2.79 -15.36
N VAL A 201 -6.27 -2.17 -15.52
CA VAL A 201 -6.73 -1.09 -14.66
C VAL A 201 -6.88 -1.56 -13.21
N VAL A 202 -7.47 -2.75 -12.97
CA VAL A 202 -7.56 -3.34 -11.62
C VAL A 202 -6.16 -3.56 -11.03
N GLY A 203 -5.25 -4.18 -11.77
CA GLY A 203 -3.88 -4.42 -11.28
C GLY A 203 -3.14 -3.13 -10.94
N LEU A 204 -3.29 -2.09 -11.77
CA LEU A 204 -2.73 -0.77 -11.49
C LEU A 204 -3.36 -0.13 -10.25
N THR A 205 -4.67 -0.30 -10.02
CA THR A 205 -5.33 0.16 -8.79
C THR A 205 -4.69 -0.48 -7.56
N PHE A 206 -4.52 -1.80 -7.56
CA PHE A 206 -3.87 -2.50 -6.45
C PHE A 206 -2.42 -2.04 -6.27
N GLY A 207 -1.65 -1.92 -7.35
CA GLY A 207 -0.28 -1.40 -7.30
C GLY A 207 -0.19 -0.01 -6.66
N ILE A 208 -1.01 0.95 -7.09
CA ILE A 208 -1.04 2.31 -6.53
C ILE A 208 -1.47 2.29 -5.07
N SER A 209 -2.49 1.51 -4.73
CA SER A 209 -2.95 1.34 -3.35
C SER A 209 -1.84 0.79 -2.45
N SER A 210 -1.13 -0.25 -2.89
CA SER A 210 -0.01 -0.83 -2.15
C SER A 210 1.12 0.16 -1.94
N VAL A 211 1.43 1.01 -2.92
CA VAL A 211 2.40 2.11 -2.76
C VAL A 211 1.97 3.08 -1.66
N ILE A 212 0.70 3.52 -1.66
CA ILE A 212 0.17 4.43 -0.63
C ILE A 212 0.23 3.76 0.76
N GLY A 213 -0.17 2.49 0.85
CA GLY A 213 -0.06 1.70 2.07
C GLY A 213 1.39 1.58 2.56
N SER A 214 2.33 1.33 1.65
CA SER A 214 3.76 1.27 1.99
C SER A 214 4.27 2.59 2.53
N VAL A 215 3.85 3.74 1.99
CA VAL A 215 4.23 5.05 2.56
C VAL A 215 3.69 5.18 3.99
N ALA A 216 2.43 4.81 4.24
CA ALA A 216 1.85 4.84 5.58
C ALA A 216 2.62 3.94 6.58
N ALA A 217 2.99 2.73 6.17
CA ALA A 217 3.79 1.83 7.00
C ALA A 217 5.20 2.37 7.27
N LEU A 218 5.87 2.94 6.26
CA LEU A 218 7.18 3.57 6.43
C LEU A 218 7.10 4.74 7.43
N LEU A 219 6.07 5.58 7.35
CA LEU A 219 5.88 6.70 8.28
C LEU A 219 5.51 6.26 9.71
N THR A 220 5.00 5.04 9.87
CA THR A 220 4.66 4.46 11.18
C THR A 220 5.83 3.71 11.81
N ALA A 221 6.87 3.40 11.02
CA ALA A 221 7.98 2.57 11.44
C ALA A 221 8.69 3.21 12.67
N PRO A 222 8.92 2.46 13.76
CA PRO A 222 9.49 3.01 14.98
C PRO A 222 10.90 3.54 14.71
N PRO A 223 11.16 4.83 14.89
CA PRO A 223 12.47 5.40 14.63
C PRO A 223 13.48 4.91 15.66
N HIS A 224 14.74 4.76 15.24
CA HIS A 224 15.84 4.50 16.16
C HIS A 224 16.05 5.73 17.07
N HIS A 225 16.00 5.54 18.39
CA HIS A 225 16.43 6.57 19.34
C HIS A 225 17.97 6.60 19.31
N THR A 226 18.55 7.71 18.83
CA THR A 226 19.94 8.08 19.12
C THR A 226 20.00 8.82 20.44
#